data_AF-A0A2S6TLB4-F1
#
_entry.id   AF-A0A2S6TLB4-F1
#
_cell.length_a   1.000
_cell.length_b   1.000
_cell.length_c   1.000
_cell.angle_alpha   90.00
_cell.angle_beta   90.00
_cell.angle_gamma   90.00
#
_symmetry.space_group_name_H-M   'P 1'
#
loop_
_entity.id
_entity.type
_entity.pdbx_description
1 polymer ?
#
loop_
_entity_poly.entity_id
_entity_poly.type
_entity_poly.pdbx_seq_one_letter_code
_entity_poly.pdbx_strand_id
1 'polypeptide(L)' 'LHNHQILHDRTAYEDWPEEDRKRYLLRLWLSPPDGIDLPEAFSGRYNSVALGDRGGVVIPDMERQVPLSPA' A
#
# COMPACT_ATOMS: atom_id res chain seq x y z
N LEU A 1 -2.32 3.27 -9.20
CA LEU A 1 -3.05 1.98 -9.22
C LEU A 1 -4.41 2.21 -8.58
N HIS A 2 -5.51 1.90 -9.28
CA HIS A 2 -6.84 1.87 -8.64
C HIS A 2 -7.06 0.48 -8.04
N ASN A 3 -6.85 0.36 -6.73
CA ASN A 3 -6.72 -0.94 -6.06
C ASN A 3 -7.98 -1.83 -6.14
N HIS A 4 -9.15 -1.23 -6.40
CA HIS A 4 -10.42 -1.96 -6.52
C HIS A 4 -10.75 -2.42 -7.94
N GLN A 5 -9.95 -2.05 -8.95
CA GLN A 5 -10.22 -2.37 -10.36
C GLN A 5 -9.04 -3.02 -11.07
N ILE A 6 -7.81 -2.76 -10.59
CA ILE A 6 -6.58 -3.18 -11.28
C ILE A 6 -5.81 -4.13 -10.38
N LEU A 7 -5.72 -5.39 -10.81
CA LEU A 7 -4.76 -6.33 -10.29
C LEU A 7 -3.36 -5.97 -10.81
N HIS A 8 -2.37 -6.08 -9.93
CA HIS A 8 -1.00 -5.75 -10.25
C HIS A 8 -0.06 -6.75 -9.56
N ASP A 9 1.04 -7.06 -10.23
CA ASP A 9 2.07 -7.97 -9.76
C ASP A 9 3.44 -7.51 -10.30
N ARG A 10 4.51 -8.21 -9.94
CA ARG A 10 5.88 -7.99 -10.40
C ARG A 10 6.41 -9.27 -11.04
N THR A 11 7.02 -9.16 -12.21
CA THR A 11 7.76 -10.26 -12.85
C THR A 11 9.05 -10.61 -12.09
N ALA A 12 9.69 -11.71 -12.49
CA ALA A 12 11.07 -11.99 -12.10
C ALA A 12 11.98 -10.83 -12.55
N TYR A 13 13.01 -10.55 -11.75
CA TYR A 13 14.04 -9.56 -12.05
C TYR A 13 15.37 -9.98 -11.39
N GLU A 14 16.48 -9.53 -11.97
CA GLU A 14 17.81 -9.61 -11.37
C GLU A 14 18.15 -8.23 -10.78
N ASP A 15 18.64 -8.20 -9.55
CA ASP A 15 18.98 -6.97 -8.84
C ASP A 15 20.49 -6.69 -8.94
N TRP A 16 20.90 -5.48 -8.57
CA TRP A 16 22.30 -5.13 -8.53
C TRP A 16 22.99 -5.66 -7.26
N PRO A 17 24.27 -6.08 -7.35
CA PRO A 17 25.04 -6.42 -6.16
C PRO A 17 25.34 -5.18 -5.29
N GLU A 18 25.52 -4.00 -5.91
CA GLU A 18 25.76 -2.75 -5.18
C GLU A 18 24.48 -2.22 -4.53
N GLU A 19 24.55 -1.90 -3.24
CA GLU A 19 23.38 -1.54 -2.40
C GLU A 19 22.64 -0.30 -2.91
N ASP A 20 23.38 0.74 -3.28
CA ASP A 20 22.88 2.02 -3.78
C ASP A 20 22.18 1.92 -5.15
N ARG A 21 22.40 0.81 -5.86
CA ARG A 21 21.80 0.53 -7.16
C ARG A 21 20.60 -0.40 -7.07
N LYS A 22 20.36 -1.00 -5.90
CA LYS A 22 19.23 -1.90 -5.70
C LYS A 22 17.92 -1.17 -5.93
N ARG A 23 16.96 -1.88 -6.52
CA ARG A 23 15.63 -1.32 -6.74
C ARG A 23 14.95 -1.01 -5.40
N TYR A 24 14.78 0.27 -5.11
CA TYR A 24 14.07 0.73 -3.90
C TYR A 24 12.65 1.20 -4.22
N LEU A 25 11.65 0.67 -3.51
CA LEU A 25 10.23 0.95 -3.74
C LEU A 25 9.57 1.44 -2.46
N LEU A 26 8.96 2.63 -2.53
CA LEU A 26 8.07 3.14 -1.50
C LEU A 26 6.62 2.92 -1.93
N ARG A 27 5.79 2.43 -0.99
CA ARG A 27 4.37 2.15 -1.25
C ARG A 27 3.50 2.89 -0.24
N LEU A 28 2.58 3.70 -0.76
CA LEU A 28 1.57 4.42 -0.01
C LEU A 28 0.19 3.85 -0.33
N TRP A 29 -0.66 3.73 0.69
CA TRP A 29 -2.06 3.38 0.54
C TRP A 29 -2.88 4.63 0.87
N LEU A 30 -3.76 5.03 -0.05
CA LEU A 30 -4.57 6.24 0.07
C LEU A 30 -6.05 5.85 0.06
N SER A 31 -6.79 6.37 1.02
CA SER A 31 -8.26 6.33 1.05
C SER A 31 -8.75 7.77 1.15
N PRO A 32 -9.17 8.39 0.04
CA PRO A 32 -9.67 9.76 0.08
C PRO A 32 -11.09 9.80 0.69
N PRO A 33 -11.46 10.91 1.37
CA PRO A 33 -12.78 11.07 1.97
C PRO A 33 -13.90 11.22 0.92
N ASP A 34 -13.56 11.64 -0.30
CA ASP A 34 -14.44 11.77 -1.48
C ASP A 34 -14.26 10.60 -2.47
N GLY A 35 -13.79 9.45 -1.99
CA GLY A 35 -13.63 8.24 -2.79
C GLY A 35 -14.95 7.56 -3.19
N ILE A 36 -14.84 6.39 -3.83
CA ILE A 36 -16.01 5.57 -4.24
C ILE A 36 -16.56 4.77 -3.06
N ASP A 37 -17.85 4.45 -3.01
CA ASP A 37 -18.36 3.47 -2.05
C ASP A 37 -17.92 2.04 -2.41
N LEU A 38 -17.73 1.20 -1.40
CA LEU A 38 -17.39 -0.21 -1.58
C LEU A 38 -18.47 -1.10 -0.93
N PRO A 39 -18.83 -2.23 -1.56
CA PRO A 39 -19.69 -3.23 -0.92
C PRO A 39 -19.06 -3.81 0.35
N GLU A 40 -19.89 -4.17 1.34
CA GLU A 40 -19.42 -4.73 2.62
C GLU A 40 -18.52 -5.96 2.46
N ALA A 41 -18.70 -6.76 1.40
CA ALA A 41 -17.85 -7.92 1.11
C ALA A 41 -16.35 -7.58 0.96
N PHE A 42 -16.01 -6.29 0.78
CA PHE A 42 -14.63 -5.82 0.69
C PHE A 42 -13.97 -5.61 2.08
N SER A 43 -14.74 -5.51 3.17
CA SER A 43 -14.20 -5.19 4.50
C SER A 43 -13.19 -6.24 5.00
N GLY A 44 -13.39 -7.52 4.69
CA GLY A 44 -12.44 -8.58 5.04
C GLY A 44 -11.05 -8.44 4.42
N ARG A 45 -10.91 -7.70 3.30
CA ARG A 45 -9.61 -7.45 2.64
C ARG A 45 -9.01 -6.11 2.99
N TYR A 46 -9.83 -5.11 3.29
CA TYR A 46 -9.42 -3.70 3.47
C TYR A 46 -9.59 -3.19 4.91
N ASN A 47 -9.96 -4.06 5.85
CA ASN A 47 -10.33 -3.78 7.26
C ASN A 47 -11.60 -2.94 7.42
N SER A 48 -11.85 -1.99 6.51
CA SER A 48 -13.01 -1.10 6.52
C SER A 48 -13.39 -0.71 5.09
N VAL A 49 -14.67 -0.40 4.89
CA VAL A 49 -15.22 0.16 3.65
C VAL A 49 -15.60 1.64 3.80
N ALA A 50 -15.38 2.24 4.97
CA ALA A 50 -15.68 3.65 5.22
C ALA A 50 -14.78 4.57 4.38
N LEU A 51 -15.37 5.60 3.76
CA LEU A 51 -14.60 6.60 3.01
C LEU A 51 -13.56 7.28 3.91
N GLY A 52 -12.37 7.54 3.38
CA GLY A 52 -11.27 8.07 4.19
C GLY A 52 -10.55 7.04 5.08
N ASP A 53 -11.14 5.87 5.31
CA ASP A 53 -10.64 4.88 6.29
C ASP A 53 -10.64 3.47 5.70
N ARG A 54 -9.77 3.25 4.72
CA ARG A 54 -9.58 1.95 4.01
C ARG A 54 -8.09 1.66 3.80
N GLY A 55 -7.27 2.10 4.75
CA GLY A 55 -5.82 2.23 4.61
C GLY A 55 -5.09 0.91 4.37
N GLY A 56 -3.75 0.97 4.49
CA GLY A 56 -2.91 -0.21 4.35
C GLY A 56 -3.16 -1.27 5.43
N VAL A 57 -2.41 -2.38 5.32
CA VAL A 57 -2.44 -3.45 6.32
C VAL A 57 -1.75 -2.96 7.60
N VAL A 58 -2.49 -2.93 8.70
CA VAL A 58 -1.98 -2.67 10.05
C VAL A 58 -2.24 -3.91 10.89
N ILE A 59 -1.23 -4.38 11.60
CA ILE A 59 -1.34 -5.46 12.59
C ILE A 59 -1.11 -4.87 14.00
N PRO A 60 -1.62 -5.52 15.06
CA PRO A 60 -1.27 -5.14 16.43
C PRO A 60 0.26 -5.05 16.61
N ASP A 61 0.70 -4.04 17.36
CA ASP A 61 2.11 -3.77 17.68
C ASP A 61 3.02 -3.43 16.49
N MET A 62 2.44 -3.08 15.33
CA MET A 62 3.22 -2.62 14.17
C MET A 62 3.87 -1.25 14.42
N GLU A 63 5.20 -1.22 14.44
CA GLU A 63 5.96 0.03 14.34
C GLU A 63 5.98 0.54 12.90
N ARG A 64 5.55 1.78 12.69
CA ARG A 64 5.60 2.43 11.38
C ARG A 64 7.02 2.94 11.14
N GLN A 65 7.70 2.38 10.15
CA GLN A 65 9.00 2.86 9.70
C GLN A 65 8.90 3.47 8.31
N VAL A 66 9.43 4.68 8.16
CA VAL A 66 9.66 5.32 6.87
C VAL A 66 11.12 5.72 6.87
N PRO A 67 12.02 4.97 6.21
CA PRO A 67 13.46 5.25 6.20
C PRO A 67 13.78 6.41 5.23
N LEU A 68 13.15 7.55 5.48
CA LEU A 68 13.43 8.81 4.81
C LEU A 68 14.02 9.74 5.87
N SER A 69 15.25 10.18 5.66
CA SER A 69 15.75 11.35 6.38
C SER A 69 15.12 12.59 5.73
N PRO A 70 14.54 13.53 6.50
CA PRO A 70 14.08 14.79 5.95
C PRO A 70 15.23 15.51 5.23
N ALA A 71 14.94 16.11 4.08
CA ALA A 71 15.87 16.98 3.36
C ALA A 71 16.04 18.33 4.06
#